data_AF-A0A2V7B9E7-F1
#
_entry.id   AF-A0A2V7B9E7-F1
#
_cell.length_a   1.000
_cell.length_b   1.000
_cell.length_c   1.000
_cell.angle_alpha   90.00
_cell.angle_beta   90.00
_cell.angle_gamma   90.00
#
_symmetry.space_group_name_H-M   'P 1'
#
loop_
_entity.id
_entity.type
_entity.pdbx_description
1 polymer ?
#
loop_
_entity_poly.entity_id
_entity_poly.type
_entity_poly.pdbx_seq_one_letter_code
_entity_poly.pdbx_strand_id
1 'polypeptide(L)' 'MTSAAVAKLKASLSEYLARVKAGEEVIVTERGKPIAKIVPFGRD' A
#
# COMPACT_ATOMS: atom_id res chain seq x y z
N MET A 1 4.55 6.85 4.58
CA MET A 1 4.15 6.70 3.17
C MET A 1 5.19 5.82 2.51
N THR A 2 4.78 4.66 2.00
CA THR A 2 5.67 3.70 1.35
C THR A 2 5.16 3.37 -0.05
N SER A 3 6.04 2.96 -0.96
CA SER A 3 5.67 2.51 -2.30
C SER A 3 5.89 1.01 -2.45
N ALA A 4 4.93 0.31 -3.07
CA ALA A 4 5.02 -1.10 -3.37
C ALA A 4 4.71 -1.37 -4.85
N ALA A 5 5.54 -2.18 -5.50
CA ALA A 5 5.20 -2.71 -6.82
C ALA A 5 4.07 -3.75 -6.69
N VAL A 6 3.19 -3.85 -7.69
CA VAL A 6 2.07 -4.81 -7.71
C VAL A 6 2.54 -6.24 -7.37
N ALA A 7 3.68 -6.68 -7.91
CA ALA A 7 4.23 -8.01 -7.63
C ALA A 7 4.56 -8.23 -6.14
N LYS A 8 5.23 -7.25 -5.51
CA LYS A 8 5.59 -7.32 -4.09
C LYS A 8 4.37 -7.21 -3.19
N LEU A 9 3.44 -6.33 -3.53
CA LEU A 9 2.17 -6.17 -2.83
C LEU A 9 1.37 -7.48 -2.82
N LYS A 10 1.27 -8.19 -3.95
CA LYS A 10 0.60 -9.50 -4.02
C LYS A 10 1.25 -10.54 -3.10
N ALA A 11 2.58 -10.59 -3.06
CA ALA A 11 3.32 -11.56 -2.27
C ALA A 11 3.27 -11.30 -0.75
N SER A 12 3.02 -10.06 -0.32
CA SER A 12 3.09 -9.65 1.10
C SER A 12 1.90 -8.77 1.53
N LEU A 13 0.72 -9.01 0.93
CA LEU A 13 -0.45 -8.15 1.12
C LEU A 13 -0.82 -7.96 2.59
N SER A 14 -0.79 -9.03 3.40
CA SER A 14 -1.12 -8.96 4.83
C SER A 14 -0.22 -8.01 5.62
N GLU A 15 1.08 -7.96 5.30
CA GLU A 15 2.03 -7.04 5.94
C GLU A 15 1.71 -5.58 5.57
N TYR A 16 1.50 -5.32 4.28
CA TYR A 16 1.10 -3.99 3.81
C TYR A 16 -0.22 -3.54 4.43
N LEU A 17 -1.22 -4.42 4.53
CA LEU A 17 -2.49 -4.12 5.18
C LEU A 17 -2.35 -3.87 6.68
N ALA A 18 -1.44 -4.58 7.38
CA ALA A 18 -1.16 -4.32 8.79
C ALA A 18 -0.58 -2.91 8.99
N ARG A 19 0.34 -2.50 8.12
CA ARG A 19 0.89 -1.13 8.09
C ARG A 19 -0.20 -0.09 7.80
N VAL A 20 -1.07 -0.38 6.84
CA VAL A 20 -2.22 0.49 6.53
C VAL A 20 -3.14 0.64 7.75
N LYS A 21 -3.50 -0.45 8.42
CA LYS A 21 -4.31 -0.42 9.66
C LYS A 21 -3.64 0.40 10.78
N ALA A 22 -2.31 0.45 10.83
CA ALA A 22 -1.58 1.28 11.78
C ALA A 22 -1.58 2.78 11.43
N GLY A 23 -2.13 3.16 10.27
CA GLY A 23 -2.25 4.53 9.80
C GLY A 23 -1.30 4.90 8.67
N GLU A 24 -0.59 3.94 8.07
CA GLU A 24 0.30 4.22 6.94
C GLU A 24 -0.43 4.24 5.60
N GLU A 25 -0.02 5.14 4.70
CA GLU A 25 -0.45 5.09 3.29
C GLU A 25 0.56 4.30 2.42
N VAL A 26 0.04 3.45 1.53
CA VAL A 26 0.83 2.67 0.56
C VAL A 26 0.49 3.09 -0.86
N ILE A 27 1.47 3.58 -1.61
CA ILE A 27 1.37 3.82 -3.05
C ILE A 27 1.65 2.53 -3.81
N VAL A 28 0.69 2.08 -4.61
CA VAL A 28 0.86 0.93 -5.50
C VAL A 28 1.41 1.41 -6.83
N THR A 29 2.46 0.75 -7.30
CA THR A 29 3.13 1.08 -8.56
C THR A 29 3.12 -0.09 -9.53
N GLU A 30 3.02 0.22 -10.82
CA GLU A 30 3.23 -0.71 -11.91
C GLU A 30 4.36 -0.18 -12.80
N ARG A 31 5.42 -0.97 -13.01
CA ARG A 31 6.63 -0.56 -13.75
C ARG A 31 7.18 0.81 -13.29
N GLY A 32 7.18 1.04 -11.98
CA GLY A 32 7.65 2.29 -11.36
C GLY A 32 6.66 3.46 -11.42
N LYS A 33 5.52 3.32 -12.10
CA LYS A 33 4.49 4.36 -12.20
C LYS A 33 3.42 4.15 -11.11
N PRO A 34 3.07 5.17 -10.30
CA PRO A 34 1.95 5.08 -9.36
C PRO A 34 0.62 4.81 -10.09
N ILE A 35 -0.16 3.85 -9.60
CA ILE A 35 -1.45 3.47 -10.18
C ILE A 35 -2.60 3.45 -9.16
N ALA A 36 -2.30 3.31 -7.87
CA ALA A 36 -3.30 3.31 -6.80
C ALA A 36 -2.68 3.72 -5.46
N LYS A 37 -3.55 3.99 -4.48
CA LYS A 37 -3.16 4.23 -3.09
C LYS A 37 -4.06 3.40 -2.18
N ILE A 38 -3.45 2.69 -1.23
CA ILE A 38 -4.15 2.02 -0.13
C ILE A 38 -4.01 2.90 1.10
N VAL A 39 -5.14 3.29 1.66
CA VAL A 39 -5.24 4.14 2.85
C VAL A 39 -6.03 3.44 3.94
N PRO A 40 -5.76 3.74 5.22
CA PRO A 40 -6.67 3.34 6.30
C PRO A 40 -8.06 3.91 6.03
N PHE A 41 -9.09 3.14 6.38
CA PHE A 41 -10.42 3.72 6.55
C PHE A 41 -10.42 4.46 7.90
N GLY A 42 -10.67 5.77 7.89
CA GLY A 42 -10.84 6.59 9.09
C GLY A 42 -9.55 7.00 9.82
N ARG A 43 -9.10 8.22 9.54
CA ARG A 43 -8.54 9.18 10.50
C ARG A 43 -9.08 10.52 9.96
N ASP A 44 -10.31 10.80 10.38
CA ASP A 44 -11.42 11.49 9.68
C ASP A 44 -12.27 10.55 8.82
#